data_AF-A0A5C7M570-F1
#
_entry.id   AF-A0A5C7M570-F1
#
_cell.length_a   1.000
_cell.length_b   1.000
_cell.length_c   1.000
_cell.angle_alpha   90.00
_cell.angle_beta   90.00
_cell.angle_gamma   90.00
#
_symmetry.space_group_name_H-M   'P 1'
#
loop_
_entity.id
_entity.type
_entity.pdbx_description
1 polymer ?
#
loop_
_entity_poly.entity_id
_entity_poly.type
_entity_poly.pdbx_seq_one_letter_code
_entity_poly.pdbx_strand_id
1 'polypeptide(L)'
;MVNFVPGERSWWRRSRWWRVPVALMVTIVLSLCGILWLAGIDRPRSEQHAGAPRAQQFADSPAAVMAAESLTTPLTQHVPCAGQSFGPDTLVLMANGTKRPIAELKVGDRVWSVDPETGRTSGQPVEAVLVNHDTDLLDLTITNAADVTSVVHTTAKHPFYSAARAQTEPSEVSELAATTGGAIRPGAEWVDAKDLRPGDRLTTPFRDSVAQVAGSTSVFGTADMWDLTVANTHVFFVATVTAAVLVHNCTTQ
;
A
#
# COMPACT_ATOMS: atom_id res chain seq x y z
N MET A 1 -6.22 58.13 13.16
CA MET A 1 -5.92 57.79 14.56
C MET A 1 -5.91 56.28 14.68
N VAL A 2 -4.71 55.77 14.91
CA VAL A 2 -4.39 54.38 15.21
C VAL A 2 -4.81 54.15 16.67
N ASN A 3 -5.44 53.01 16.98
CA ASN A 3 -5.30 52.39 18.29
C ASN A 3 -5.31 50.87 18.12
N PHE A 4 -4.09 50.38 18.05
CA PHE A 4 -3.69 49.00 18.27
C PHE A 4 -3.52 48.85 19.80
N VAL A 5 -4.12 47.84 20.41
CA VAL A 5 -3.69 47.36 21.75
C VAL A 5 -3.67 45.82 21.72
N PRO A 6 -2.62 45.17 22.27
CA PRO A 6 -2.31 43.76 22.06
C PRO A 6 -2.59 42.86 23.28
N GLY A 7 -2.45 41.54 23.09
CA GLY A 7 -2.36 40.51 24.15
C GLY A 7 -3.71 39.81 24.40
N GLU A 8 -3.81 38.50 24.60
CA GLU A 8 -2.85 37.56 25.18
C GLU A 8 -3.01 36.15 24.59
N ARG A 9 -1.88 35.45 24.46
CA ARG A 9 -1.80 34.00 24.23
C ARG A 9 -2.14 33.31 25.54
N SER A 10 -3.05 32.33 25.53
CA SER A 10 -3.07 31.30 26.59
C SER A 10 -3.16 29.93 25.95
N TRP A 11 -2.12 29.15 26.21
CA TRP A 11 -1.92 27.77 25.82
C TRP A 11 -2.62 26.83 26.82
N TRP A 12 -3.05 25.66 26.32
CA TRP A 12 -3.52 24.48 27.05
C TRP A 12 -4.90 24.55 27.73
N ARG A 13 -5.87 23.84 27.15
CA ARG A 13 -6.85 23.09 27.95
C ARG A 13 -6.68 21.60 27.70
N ARG A 14 -6.17 20.93 28.74
CA ARG A 14 -6.35 19.50 28.95
C ARG A 14 -7.83 19.26 29.26
N SER A 15 -8.48 18.34 28.56
CA SER A 15 -9.70 17.68 29.05
C SER A 15 -9.51 16.17 28.93
N ARG A 16 -9.32 15.59 30.10
CA ARG A 16 -9.25 14.15 30.38
C ARG A 16 -10.63 13.75 30.91
N TRP A 17 -11.00 12.51 30.64
CA TRP A 17 -12.09 11.73 31.26
C TRP A 17 -13.53 12.09 30.90
N TRP A 18 -14.21 11.19 30.21
CA TRP A 18 -15.43 10.58 30.76
C TRP A 18 -15.40 9.07 30.54
N ARG A 19 -15.92 8.37 31.54
CA ARG A 19 -15.95 6.93 31.72
C ARG A 19 -16.98 6.26 30.80
N VAL A 20 -16.62 5.07 30.34
CA VAL A 20 -17.51 4.04 29.77
C VAL A 20 -18.53 3.58 30.82
N PRO A 21 -19.75 3.18 30.41
CA PRO A 21 -20.42 2.07 31.07
C PRO A 21 -20.62 0.89 30.09
N VAL A 22 -20.18 -0.27 30.56
CA VAL A 22 -20.41 -1.60 30.01
C VAL A 22 -21.84 -2.05 30.34
N ALA A 23 -22.57 -2.60 29.36
CA ALA A 23 -23.45 -3.79 29.45
C ALA A 23 -24.70 -3.72 28.53
N LEU A 24 -25.15 -4.91 28.10
CA LEU A 24 -26.29 -5.31 27.23
C LEU A 24 -26.02 -5.23 25.71
N MET A 25 -26.15 -6.28 24.88
CA MET A 25 -26.65 -7.66 25.00
C MET A 25 -25.99 -8.52 23.91
N VAL A 26 -25.46 -9.68 24.30
CA VAL A 26 -25.15 -10.81 23.42
C VAL A 26 -26.40 -11.69 23.37
N THR A 27 -26.97 -11.94 22.18
CA THR A 27 -27.84 -13.10 21.94
C THR A 27 -27.94 -13.50 20.45
N ILE A 28 -27.28 -14.63 20.14
CA ILE A 28 -27.80 -15.80 19.39
C ILE A 28 -28.07 -15.66 17.88
N VAL A 29 -27.17 -16.22 17.05
CA VAL A 29 -27.50 -17.23 16.01
C VAL A 29 -26.34 -18.24 15.89
N LEU A 30 -26.30 -19.21 16.80
CA LEU A 30 -25.73 -20.53 16.57
C LEU A 30 -26.89 -21.51 16.74
N SER A 31 -27.57 -21.82 15.65
CA SER A 31 -28.52 -22.92 15.61
C SER A 31 -28.79 -23.28 14.15
N LEU A 32 -28.20 -24.37 13.69
CA LEU A 32 -28.71 -25.28 12.67
C LEU A 32 -27.73 -26.47 12.59
N CYS A 33 -27.76 -27.30 13.64
CA CYS A 33 -27.23 -28.66 13.61
C CYS A 33 -28.20 -29.56 14.37
N GLY A 34 -28.79 -30.54 13.68
CA GLY A 34 -29.72 -31.55 14.20
C GLY A 34 -31.15 -31.03 14.37
N ILE A 35 -32.23 -31.72 13.98
CA ILE A 35 -32.49 -33.16 13.87
C ILE A 35 -33.69 -33.35 12.92
N LEU A 36 -33.67 -34.46 12.14
CA LEU A 36 -34.76 -35.38 11.69
C LEU A 36 -34.55 -35.74 10.19
N TRP A 37 -33.87 -36.82 9.82
CA TRP A 37 -34.19 -38.27 9.90
C TRP A 37 -35.54 -38.70 9.31
N LEU A 38 -35.44 -39.47 8.21
CA LEU A 38 -36.28 -40.55 7.63
C LEU A 38 -36.13 -40.44 6.09
N ALA A 39 -35.70 -41.41 5.28
CA ALA A 39 -35.48 -42.85 5.36
C ALA A 39 -34.28 -43.18 4.42
N GLY A 40 -33.40 -44.15 4.68
CA GLY A 40 -33.68 -45.59 4.65
C GLY A 40 -33.37 -46.17 3.26
N ILE A 41 -32.11 -46.52 2.97
CA ILE A 41 -31.74 -47.54 1.97
C ILE A 41 -30.54 -48.35 2.49
N ASP A 42 -30.76 -49.66 2.55
CA ASP A 42 -29.87 -50.71 3.00
C ASP A 42 -28.56 -50.84 2.19
N ARG A 43 -27.47 -51.20 2.90
CA ARG A 43 -26.33 -51.99 2.42
C ARG A 43 -26.54 -53.44 2.91
N PRO A 44 -25.80 -54.50 2.48
CA PRO A 44 -24.45 -54.52 1.88
C PRO A 44 -24.20 -55.62 0.82
N ARG A 45 -23.00 -55.66 0.20
CA ARG A 45 -22.14 -56.86 0.18
C ARG A 45 -20.71 -56.51 -0.28
N SER A 46 -19.76 -56.96 0.52
CA SER A 46 -18.32 -57.05 0.31
C SER A 46 -17.94 -57.94 -0.88
N GLU A 47 -16.84 -57.64 -1.57
CA GLU A 47 -15.86 -58.67 -1.92
C GLU A 47 -14.49 -58.06 -2.22
N GLN A 48 -13.50 -58.67 -1.56
CA GLN A 48 -12.08 -58.47 -1.72
C GLN A 48 -11.61 -59.26 -2.94
N HIS A 49 -10.68 -58.72 -3.72
CA HIS A 49 -9.71 -59.57 -4.42
C HIS A 49 -8.35 -58.88 -4.48
N ALA A 50 -7.42 -59.45 -3.69
CA ALA A 50 -5.99 -59.30 -3.86
C ALA A 50 -5.51 -60.19 -5.03
N GLY A 51 -4.49 -59.74 -5.76
CA GLY A 51 -3.81 -60.56 -6.76
C GLY A 51 -2.88 -59.75 -7.66
N ALA A 52 -1.64 -59.54 -7.21
CA ALA A 52 -0.52 -59.18 -8.09
C ALA A 52 -0.11 -60.37 -8.96
N PRO A 53 0.64 -60.14 -10.06
CA PRO A 53 2.05 -60.51 -9.96
C PRO A 53 3.04 -59.48 -10.56
N ARG A 54 4.07 -59.23 -9.74
CA ARG A 54 5.52 -59.15 -9.99
C ARG A 54 6.08 -58.68 -11.37
N ALA A 55 6.80 -57.56 -11.24
CA ALA A 55 8.14 -57.19 -11.74
C ALA A 55 8.38 -56.92 -13.23
N GLN A 56 8.88 -55.71 -13.50
CA GLN A 56 10.21 -55.51 -14.08
C GLN A 56 10.81 -54.19 -13.57
N GLN A 57 11.98 -54.30 -12.96
CA GLN A 57 12.87 -53.22 -12.58
C GLN A 57 13.58 -52.68 -13.83
N PHE A 58 13.68 -51.37 -13.97
CA PHE A 58 14.84 -50.73 -14.60
C PHE A 58 15.29 -49.59 -13.68
N ALA A 59 16.47 -49.80 -13.10
CA ALA A 59 17.21 -48.83 -12.32
C ALA A 59 18.02 -47.91 -13.25
N ASP A 60 18.41 -46.77 -12.68
CA ASP A 60 19.56 -45.95 -13.05
C ASP A 60 19.43 -45.06 -14.31
N SER A 61 18.90 -43.86 -14.10
CA SER A 61 19.24 -42.68 -14.90
C SER A 61 20.22 -41.80 -14.12
N PRO A 62 21.51 -41.73 -14.48
CA PRO A 62 22.39 -40.68 -14.01
C PRO A 62 22.11 -39.38 -14.75
N ALA A 63 22.05 -38.29 -13.98
CA ALA A 63 21.94 -36.92 -14.45
C ALA A 63 23.09 -36.59 -15.42
N ALA A 64 22.75 -36.34 -16.69
CA ALA A 64 23.65 -35.79 -17.68
C ALA A 64 23.48 -34.25 -17.71
N VAL A 65 24.50 -33.60 -17.16
CA VAL A 65 25.15 -32.37 -17.65
C VAL A 65 24.30 -31.35 -18.40
N MET A 66 24.05 -30.22 -17.74
CA MET A 66 24.33 -28.84 -18.20
C MET A 66 23.92 -27.94 -17.03
N ALA A 67 24.76 -27.91 -15.99
CA ALA A 67 24.62 -26.90 -14.94
C ALA A 67 24.83 -25.54 -15.62
N ALA A 68 23.75 -24.77 -15.62
CA ALA A 68 23.68 -23.43 -16.14
C ALA A 68 24.87 -22.60 -15.65
N GLU A 69 25.50 -21.90 -16.60
CA GLU A 69 26.42 -20.82 -16.30
C GLU A 69 25.78 -19.92 -15.25
N SER A 70 26.51 -19.77 -14.14
CA SER A 70 26.17 -18.83 -13.08
C SER A 70 26.21 -17.43 -13.68
N LEU A 71 25.05 -16.92 -14.08
CA LEU A 71 24.84 -15.48 -14.29
C LEU A 71 24.85 -14.81 -12.93
N THR A 72 26.02 -14.76 -12.30
CA THR A 72 26.31 -13.78 -11.26
C THR A 72 26.46 -12.44 -11.99
N THR A 73 25.34 -11.86 -12.42
CA THR A 73 25.30 -10.45 -12.75
C THR A 73 25.66 -9.71 -11.47
N PRO A 74 26.71 -8.87 -11.47
CA PRO A 74 27.04 -8.10 -10.28
C PRO A 74 25.82 -7.25 -9.95
N LEU A 75 25.41 -7.27 -8.68
CA LEU A 75 24.41 -6.33 -8.15
C LEU A 75 24.91 -4.92 -8.51
N THR A 76 24.34 -4.35 -9.57
CA THR A 76 24.53 -2.95 -9.92
C THR A 76 24.33 -2.17 -8.64
N GLN A 77 25.31 -1.34 -8.29
CA GLN A 77 25.28 -0.49 -7.11
C GLN A 77 23.96 0.30 -7.12
N HIS A 78 23.00 -0.19 -6.34
CA HIS A 78 21.74 0.49 -6.12
C HIS A 78 22.10 1.76 -5.36
N VAL A 79 21.88 2.93 -5.98
CA VAL A 79 21.91 4.19 -5.25
C VAL A 79 20.91 4.01 -4.12
N PRO A 80 21.34 4.02 -2.84
CA PRO A 80 20.39 3.90 -1.75
C PRO A 80 19.49 5.11 -1.84
N CYS A 81 18.21 4.86 -2.06
CA CYS A 81 17.15 5.82 -2.00
C CYS A 81 16.97 6.26 -0.54
N ALA A 82 17.93 7.04 -0.04
CA ALA A 82 17.97 7.43 1.35
C ALA A 82 17.22 8.75 1.55
N GLY A 83 16.35 8.80 2.56
CA GLY A 83 15.66 10.01 3.03
C GLY A 83 14.20 10.18 2.59
N GLN A 84 13.63 9.22 1.84
CA GLN A 84 12.19 9.21 1.58
C GLN A 84 11.52 8.19 2.47
N SER A 85 10.75 8.63 3.46
CA SER A 85 10.26 7.74 4.51
C SER A 85 8.87 8.12 5.02
N PHE A 86 8.30 7.24 5.83
CA PHE A 86 6.97 7.34 6.41
C PHE A 86 6.97 7.10 7.92
N GLY A 87 5.98 7.63 8.62
CA GLY A 87 5.77 7.31 10.03
C GLY A 87 5.54 5.81 10.25
N PRO A 88 5.88 5.27 11.44
CA PRO A 88 5.82 3.82 11.73
C PRO A 88 4.44 3.20 11.50
N ASP A 89 3.40 3.99 11.75
CA ASP A 89 2.00 3.56 11.70
C ASP A 89 1.40 3.65 10.28
N THR A 90 2.16 4.19 9.31
CA THR A 90 1.71 4.28 7.91
C THR A 90 1.40 2.88 7.40
N LEU A 91 0.16 2.66 6.97
CA LEU A 91 -0.24 1.35 6.49
C LEU A 91 0.27 1.14 5.08
N VAL A 92 0.60 -0.11 4.76
CA VAL A 92 0.97 -0.56 3.42
C VAL A 92 -0.08 -1.53 2.92
N LEU A 93 -0.47 -1.39 1.65
CA LEU A 93 -1.38 -2.33 1.01
C LEU A 93 -0.62 -3.63 0.68
N MET A 94 -1.00 -4.71 1.34
CA MET A 94 -0.41 -6.03 1.15
C MET A 94 -0.93 -6.69 -0.13
N ALA A 95 -0.17 -7.64 -0.68
CA ALA A 95 -0.54 -8.35 -1.90
C ALA A 95 -1.84 -9.16 -1.79
N ASN A 96 -2.24 -9.55 -0.56
CA ASN A 96 -3.50 -10.24 -0.27
C ASN A 96 -4.67 -9.27 0.00
N GLY A 97 -4.47 -7.96 -0.15
CA GLY A 97 -5.47 -6.92 0.08
C GLY A 97 -5.61 -6.45 1.53
N THR A 98 -4.90 -7.06 2.50
CA THR A 98 -4.87 -6.54 3.86
C THR A 98 -4.00 -5.28 3.95
N LYS A 99 -4.06 -4.59 5.09
CA LYS A 99 -3.23 -3.42 5.40
C LYS A 99 -2.41 -3.71 6.64
N ARG A 100 -1.13 -3.35 6.64
CA ARG A 100 -0.23 -3.52 7.80
C ARG A 100 0.64 -2.27 8.00
N PRO A 101 0.94 -1.86 9.24
CA PRO A 101 1.90 -0.78 9.51
C PRO A 101 3.26 -1.07 8.88
N ILE A 102 3.90 -0.03 8.34
CA ILE A 102 5.19 -0.15 7.67
C ILE A 102 6.29 -0.65 8.63
N ALA A 103 6.22 -0.26 9.91
CA ALA A 103 7.16 -0.70 10.92
C ALA A 103 7.05 -2.19 11.28
N GLU A 104 5.96 -2.86 10.90
CA GLU A 104 5.75 -4.29 11.14
C GLU A 104 6.13 -5.18 9.95
N LEU A 105 6.46 -4.59 8.80
CA LEU A 105 6.86 -5.33 7.61
C LEU A 105 8.23 -5.97 7.79
N LYS A 106 8.46 -7.05 7.04
CA LYS A 106 9.70 -7.80 7.04
C LYS A 106 10.12 -8.15 5.62
N VAL A 107 11.41 -8.38 5.44
CA VAL A 107 11.94 -8.94 4.19
C VAL A 107 11.17 -10.22 3.83
N GLY A 108 10.73 -10.31 2.56
CA GLY A 108 9.90 -11.39 2.03
C GLY A 108 8.40 -11.16 2.14
N ASP A 109 7.91 -10.21 2.95
CA ASP A 109 6.50 -9.79 2.91
C ASP A 109 6.16 -9.31 1.49
N ARG A 110 4.94 -9.61 1.00
CA ARG A 110 4.52 -9.22 -0.34
C ARG A 110 3.59 -8.02 -0.28
N VAL A 111 3.97 -6.92 -0.90
CA VAL A 111 3.19 -5.68 -1.00
C VAL A 111 2.57 -5.53 -2.37
N TRP A 112 1.42 -4.85 -2.46
CA TRP A 112 0.82 -4.52 -3.74
C TRP A 112 1.67 -3.45 -4.43
N SER A 113 2.01 -3.68 -5.69
CA SER A 113 2.84 -2.79 -6.50
C SER A 113 2.33 -2.74 -7.94
N VAL A 114 2.78 -1.72 -8.67
CA VAL A 114 2.53 -1.54 -10.09
C VAL A 114 3.86 -1.29 -10.80
N ASP A 115 4.01 -1.89 -11.97
CA ASP A 115 5.05 -1.53 -12.91
C ASP A 115 4.67 -0.19 -13.58
N PRO A 116 5.42 0.90 -13.37
CA PRO A 116 5.08 2.21 -13.93
C PRO A 116 5.23 2.26 -15.46
N GLU A 117 6.04 1.38 -16.07
CA GLU A 117 6.21 1.33 -17.52
C GLU A 117 5.04 0.61 -18.19
N THR A 118 4.63 -0.53 -17.63
CA THR A 118 3.59 -1.38 -18.25
C THR A 118 2.20 -1.19 -17.65
N GLY A 119 2.09 -0.53 -16.49
CA GLY A 119 0.86 -0.40 -15.72
C GLY A 119 0.38 -1.72 -15.08
N ARG A 120 1.17 -2.80 -15.16
CA ARG A 120 0.78 -4.11 -14.62
C ARG A 120 0.92 -4.14 -13.11
N THR A 121 -0.14 -4.52 -12.42
CA THR A 121 -0.12 -4.69 -10.96
C THR A 121 0.24 -6.13 -10.56
N SER A 122 1.01 -6.27 -9.49
CA SER A 122 1.36 -7.57 -8.91
C SER A 122 1.83 -7.42 -7.47
N GLY A 123 1.80 -8.51 -6.70
CA GLY A 123 2.46 -8.54 -5.40
C GLY A 123 3.98 -8.61 -5.59
N GLN A 124 4.74 -7.74 -4.94
CA GLN A 124 6.21 -7.70 -4.99
C GLN A 124 6.79 -7.93 -3.58
N PRO A 125 7.89 -8.70 -3.45
CA PRO A 125 8.53 -8.90 -2.16
C PRO A 125 9.23 -7.62 -1.68
N VAL A 126 9.17 -7.40 -0.37
CA VAL A 126 10.04 -6.47 0.34
C VAL A 126 11.45 -7.09 0.41
N GLU A 127 12.44 -6.37 -0.09
CA GLU A 127 13.86 -6.77 -0.08
C GLU A 127 14.61 -6.17 1.11
N ALA A 128 14.19 -5.00 1.58
CA ALA A 128 14.74 -4.36 2.76
C ALA A 128 13.67 -3.54 3.50
N VAL A 129 13.86 -3.40 4.81
CA VAL A 129 13.13 -2.48 5.67
C VAL A 129 14.16 -1.52 6.24
N LEU A 130 13.98 -0.23 5.96
CA LEU A 130 14.91 0.84 6.26
C LEU A 130 14.32 1.69 7.39
N VAL A 131 15.16 2.10 8.33
CA VAL A 131 14.78 3.06 9.38
C VAL A 131 15.76 4.21 9.32
N ASN A 132 15.23 5.41 9.05
CA ASN A 132 15.97 6.64 8.93
C ASN A 132 15.59 7.58 10.08
N HIS A 133 16.51 8.48 10.44
CA HIS A 133 16.23 9.54 11.41
C HIS A 133 16.10 10.86 10.65
N ASP A 134 14.87 11.19 10.25
CA ASP A 134 14.60 12.28 9.31
C ASP A 134 14.21 13.57 10.01
N THR A 135 14.43 14.70 9.33
CA THR A 135 14.20 16.05 9.87
C THR A 135 13.23 16.89 9.05
N ASP A 136 12.91 16.47 7.82
CA ASP A 136 12.03 17.17 6.89
C ASP A 136 10.61 16.58 6.91
N LEU A 137 10.01 16.50 8.09
CA LEU A 137 8.72 15.84 8.30
C LEU A 137 7.55 16.67 7.70
N LEU A 138 6.55 15.97 7.16
CA LEU A 138 5.37 16.54 6.52
C LEU A 138 4.12 15.69 6.82
N ASP A 139 3.05 16.37 7.21
CA ASP A 139 1.71 15.79 7.24
C ASP A 139 1.00 16.09 5.93
N LEU A 140 0.79 15.06 5.10
CA LEU A 140 0.02 15.16 3.87
C LEU A 140 -1.44 14.74 4.14
N THR A 141 -2.38 15.66 3.96
CA THR A 141 -3.81 15.37 4.10
C THR A 141 -4.40 14.99 2.75
N ILE A 142 -5.03 13.81 2.70
CA ILE A 142 -5.75 13.31 1.52
C ILE A 142 -7.23 13.12 1.82
N THR A 143 -8.07 13.25 0.80
CA THR A 143 -9.52 13.05 0.87
C THR A 143 -9.98 12.05 -0.19
N ASN A 144 -11.06 11.33 0.09
CA ASN A 144 -11.72 10.44 -0.88
C ASN A 144 -12.92 11.12 -1.55
N ALA A 145 -13.64 10.38 -2.39
CA ALA A 145 -14.83 10.89 -3.11
C ALA A 145 -16.01 11.28 -2.18
N ALA A 146 -15.98 10.86 -0.91
CA ALA A 146 -16.99 11.20 0.10
C ALA A 146 -16.53 12.32 1.05
N ASP A 147 -15.48 13.05 0.68
CA ASP A 147 -14.86 14.13 1.46
C ASP A 147 -14.34 13.71 2.85
N VAL A 148 -14.12 12.40 3.05
CA VAL A 148 -13.50 11.90 4.28
C VAL A 148 -11.99 12.06 4.17
N THR A 149 -11.39 12.72 5.16
CA THR A 149 -9.96 13.02 5.18
C THR A 149 -9.13 11.99 5.95
N SER A 150 -7.85 11.89 5.61
CA SER A 150 -6.84 11.14 6.34
C SER A 150 -5.47 11.78 6.17
N VAL A 151 -4.58 11.56 7.13
CA VAL A 151 -3.22 12.10 7.11
C VAL A 151 -2.22 10.97 6.83
N VAL A 152 -1.26 11.25 5.97
CA VAL A 152 -0.06 10.44 5.77
C VAL A 152 1.12 11.21 6.37
N HIS A 153 1.79 10.60 7.34
CA HIS A 153 3.00 11.14 7.94
C HIS A 153 4.20 10.70 7.10
N THR A 154 4.87 11.63 6.44
CA THR A 154 5.93 11.35 5.45
C THR A 154 7.05 12.38 5.53
N THR A 155 8.13 12.19 4.77
CA THR A 155 9.13 13.23 4.55
C THR A 155 8.70 14.16 3.40
N ALA A 156 9.17 15.40 3.43
CA ALA A 156 8.73 16.46 2.54
C ALA A 156 9.06 16.17 1.07
N LYS A 157 10.10 15.39 0.81
CA LYS A 157 10.55 15.04 -0.53
C LYS A 157 10.05 13.67 -0.99
N HIS A 158 9.18 13.00 -0.22
CA HIS A 158 8.73 11.66 -0.60
C HIS A 158 7.84 11.78 -1.85
N PRO A 159 8.17 11.11 -2.97
CA PRO A 159 7.43 11.28 -4.20
C PRO A 159 6.14 10.46 -4.20
N PHE A 160 5.04 11.14 -4.56
CA PHE A 160 3.74 10.53 -4.83
C PHE A 160 3.44 10.60 -6.32
N TYR A 161 2.82 9.55 -6.86
CA TYR A 161 2.42 9.57 -8.27
C TYR A 161 1.09 10.32 -8.43
N SER A 162 1.16 11.55 -8.94
CA SER A 162 -0.03 12.32 -9.31
C SER A 162 -0.53 11.83 -10.66
N ALA A 163 -1.81 11.45 -10.75
CA ALA A 163 -2.45 11.09 -12.01
C ALA A 163 -2.93 12.33 -12.79
N ALA A 164 -3.13 13.44 -12.09
CA ALA A 164 -3.50 14.73 -12.65
C ALA A 164 -3.22 15.84 -11.62
N ARG A 165 -2.48 16.86 -12.06
CA ARG A 165 -2.27 18.09 -11.28
C ARG A 165 -3.50 18.98 -11.31
N ALA A 166 -3.79 19.64 -10.19
CA ALA A 166 -4.73 20.74 -10.14
C ALA A 166 -4.23 21.86 -11.06
N GLN A 167 -5.03 22.17 -12.08
CA GLN A 167 -4.71 23.24 -13.02
C GLN A 167 -4.79 24.58 -12.26
N THR A 168 -3.73 25.37 -12.36
CA THR A 168 -3.70 26.74 -11.80
C THR A 168 -4.32 27.75 -12.77
N GLU A 169 -4.47 27.39 -14.04
CA GLU A 169 -5.09 28.18 -15.09
C GLU A 169 -5.89 27.25 -16.03
N PRO A 170 -7.08 27.64 -16.53
CA PRO A 170 -7.88 26.80 -17.41
C PRO A 170 -7.14 26.58 -18.73
N SER A 171 -6.67 25.36 -18.98
CA SER A 171 -6.10 24.99 -20.28
C SER A 171 -7.22 24.57 -21.23
N GLU A 172 -7.51 25.39 -22.24
CA GLU A 172 -8.60 25.21 -23.23
C GLU A 172 -8.45 23.96 -24.16
N VAL A 173 -7.53 23.06 -23.86
CA VAL A 173 -7.21 21.89 -24.70
C VAL A 173 -6.94 20.66 -23.84
N SER A 174 -7.98 20.10 -23.22
CA SER A 174 -7.88 18.78 -22.58
C SER A 174 -9.04 17.83 -22.87
N GLU A 175 -10.14 18.29 -23.48
CA GLU A 175 -11.31 17.41 -23.73
C GLU A 175 -11.16 16.50 -24.95
N LEU A 176 -10.21 16.77 -25.86
CA LEU A 176 -10.07 15.98 -27.10
C LEU A 176 -9.10 14.79 -27.00
N ALA A 177 -8.32 14.65 -25.91
CA ALA A 177 -7.36 13.56 -25.74
C ALA A 177 -7.97 12.30 -25.06
N ALA A 178 -9.21 12.36 -24.58
CA ALA A 178 -9.82 11.29 -23.78
C ALA A 178 -10.36 10.09 -24.59
N THR A 179 -10.25 10.09 -25.92
CA THR A 179 -10.89 9.10 -26.82
C THR A 179 -9.95 8.06 -27.42
N THR A 180 -8.64 8.11 -27.17
CA THR A 180 -7.71 7.07 -27.64
C THR A 180 -7.13 6.33 -26.44
N GLY A 181 -7.67 5.14 -26.16
CA GLY A 181 -7.20 4.28 -25.09
C GLY A 181 -5.76 3.83 -25.31
N GLY A 182 -4.83 4.41 -24.56
CA GLY A 182 -3.44 3.98 -24.51
C GLY A 182 -2.49 5.14 -24.23
N ALA A 183 -1.65 4.95 -23.21
CA ALA A 183 -0.60 5.83 -22.70
C ALA A 183 -1.02 6.93 -21.70
N ILE A 184 -0.19 7.05 -20.67
CA ILE A 184 -0.10 8.07 -19.62
C ILE A 184 -0.84 9.37 -19.97
N ARG A 185 -1.81 9.80 -19.13
CA ARG A 185 -2.49 11.09 -19.30
C ARG A 185 -1.45 12.22 -19.24
N PRO A 186 -1.49 13.22 -20.14
CA PRO A 186 -0.69 14.43 -19.95
C PRO A 186 -1.03 15.02 -18.57
N GLY A 187 -0.01 15.19 -17.72
CA GLY A 187 -0.16 15.65 -16.33
C GLY A 187 -0.03 14.57 -15.25
N ALA A 188 0.28 13.31 -15.60
CA ALA A 188 0.71 12.33 -14.62
C ALA A 188 2.23 12.36 -14.43
N GLU A 189 2.67 12.51 -13.19
CA GLU A 189 4.09 12.67 -12.84
C GLU A 189 4.34 12.31 -11.37
N TRP A 190 5.60 12.02 -11.05
CA TRP A 190 6.06 11.96 -9.67
C TRP A 190 6.19 13.39 -9.13
N VAL A 191 5.58 13.64 -7.97
CA VAL A 191 5.61 14.94 -7.30
C VAL A 191 6.05 14.73 -5.86
N ASP A 192 7.05 15.48 -5.41
CA ASP A 192 7.44 15.54 -4.00
C ASP A 192 6.24 15.94 -3.12
N ALA A 193 6.12 15.32 -1.94
CA ALA A 193 5.01 15.56 -1.02
C ALA A 193 4.78 17.06 -0.70
N LYS A 194 5.86 17.84 -0.57
CA LYS A 194 5.81 19.30 -0.32
C LYS A 194 5.27 20.12 -1.50
N ASP A 195 5.36 19.59 -2.72
CA ASP A 195 4.98 20.28 -3.95
C ASP A 195 3.58 19.87 -4.45
N LEU A 196 2.96 18.88 -3.79
CA LEU A 196 1.56 18.53 -3.98
C LEU A 196 0.64 19.68 -3.57
N ARG A 197 -0.37 19.94 -4.40
CA ARG A 197 -1.34 21.03 -4.20
C ARG A 197 -2.72 20.49 -3.86
N PRO A 198 -3.53 21.23 -3.10
CA PRO A 198 -4.94 20.91 -2.95
C PRO A 198 -5.60 20.69 -4.32
N GLY A 199 -6.31 19.57 -4.47
CA GLY A 199 -6.95 19.14 -5.72
C GLY A 199 -6.10 18.22 -6.61
N ASP A 200 -4.80 18.07 -6.35
CA ASP A 200 -3.98 17.07 -7.06
C ASP A 200 -4.56 15.67 -6.83
N ARG A 201 -4.74 14.90 -7.90
CA ARG A 201 -5.25 13.52 -7.83
C ARG A 201 -4.10 12.54 -7.72
N LEU A 202 -4.09 11.73 -6.66
CA LEU A 202 -3.09 10.69 -6.44
C LEU A 202 -3.55 9.37 -7.06
N THR A 203 -2.59 8.60 -7.58
CA THR A 203 -2.88 7.31 -8.21
C THR A 203 -3.26 6.26 -7.17
N THR A 204 -4.40 5.61 -7.40
CA THR A 204 -4.94 4.54 -6.54
C THR A 204 -4.93 3.19 -7.26
N PRO A 205 -4.86 2.05 -6.54
CA PRO A 205 -4.70 0.73 -7.16
C PRO A 205 -5.98 0.22 -7.85
N PHE A 206 -7.14 0.78 -7.52
CA PHE A 206 -8.45 0.39 -8.08
C PHE A 206 -9.06 1.54 -8.87
N ARG A 207 -9.67 1.23 -10.03
CA ARG A 207 -10.16 2.24 -11.00
C ARG A 207 -11.18 3.23 -10.42
N ASP A 208 -11.98 2.79 -9.47
CA ASP A 208 -13.06 3.61 -8.89
C ASP A 208 -12.65 4.24 -7.54
N SER A 209 -11.40 4.03 -7.12
CA SER A 209 -10.88 4.71 -5.93
C SER A 209 -10.45 6.13 -6.28
N VAL A 210 -10.71 7.05 -5.36
CA VAL A 210 -10.32 8.46 -5.49
C VAL A 210 -9.48 8.83 -4.28
N ALA A 211 -8.32 9.41 -4.53
CA ALA A 211 -7.51 10.09 -3.55
C ALA A 211 -7.14 11.46 -4.10
N GLN A 212 -7.49 12.52 -3.37
CA GLN A 212 -7.16 13.90 -3.70
C GLN A 212 -6.40 14.53 -2.55
N VAL A 213 -5.42 15.36 -2.86
CA VAL A 213 -4.71 16.15 -1.85
C VAL A 213 -5.64 17.24 -1.35
N ALA A 214 -5.81 17.34 -0.03
CA ALA A 214 -6.53 18.42 0.63
C ALA A 214 -5.59 19.53 1.11
N GLY A 215 -4.32 19.18 1.37
CA GLY A 215 -3.27 20.11 1.76
C GLY A 215 -2.11 19.38 2.44
N SER A 216 -1.06 20.12 2.80
CA SER A 216 0.07 19.60 3.54
C SER A 216 0.52 20.59 4.61
N THR A 217 1.18 20.09 5.66
CA THR A 217 1.73 20.92 6.74
C THR A 217 3.10 20.39 7.13
N SER A 218 4.12 21.27 7.11
CA SER A 218 5.45 20.92 7.60
C SER A 218 5.43 20.71 9.12
N VAL A 219 6.08 19.65 9.56
CA VAL A 219 6.21 19.31 10.97
C VAL A 219 7.65 19.54 11.40
N PHE A 220 7.85 20.39 12.40
CA PHE A 220 9.19 20.65 12.94
C PHE A 220 9.63 19.55 13.89
N GLY A 221 10.87 19.12 13.78
CA GLY A 221 11.48 18.15 14.69
C GLY A 221 12.26 17.10 13.93
N THR A 222 12.51 15.99 14.61
CA THR A 222 13.10 14.79 14.01
C THR A 222 12.32 13.56 14.47
N ALA A 223 12.29 12.53 13.64
CA ALA A 223 11.60 11.27 13.96
C ALA A 223 12.31 10.10 13.31
N ASP A 224 12.19 8.93 13.93
CA ASP A 224 12.50 7.68 13.23
C ASP A 224 11.36 7.41 12.24
N MET A 225 11.72 7.16 10.99
CA MET A 225 10.81 7.00 9.87
C MET A 225 11.23 5.76 9.06
N TRP A 226 10.27 5.10 8.44
CA TRP A 226 10.43 3.84 7.76
C TRP A 226 10.33 3.99 6.25
N ASP A 227 11.15 3.23 5.55
CA ASP A 227 11.01 3.01 4.11
C ASP A 227 11.23 1.53 3.78
N LEU A 228 10.86 1.13 2.57
CA LEU A 228 11.04 -0.22 2.08
C LEU A 228 12.05 -0.21 0.93
N THR A 229 12.59 -1.36 0.59
CA THR A 229 13.05 -1.62 -0.79
C THR A 229 12.12 -2.69 -1.33
N VAL A 230 11.42 -2.39 -2.42
CA VAL A 230 10.46 -3.30 -3.06
C VAL A 230 11.02 -3.72 -4.40
N ALA A 231 11.03 -5.03 -4.66
CA ALA A 231 11.66 -5.59 -5.85
C ALA A 231 11.11 -4.99 -7.16
N ASN A 232 11.99 -4.97 -8.17
CA ASN A 232 11.75 -4.53 -9.55
C ASN A 232 11.53 -3.02 -9.73
N THR A 233 10.55 -2.44 -9.05
CA THR A 233 10.03 -1.10 -9.39
C THR A 233 10.30 -0.05 -8.32
N HIS A 234 10.63 -0.44 -7.09
CA HIS A 234 10.77 0.48 -5.95
C HIS A 234 9.52 1.35 -5.71
N VAL A 235 8.36 0.80 -6.08
CA VAL A 235 7.07 1.46 -5.99
C VAL A 235 6.13 0.56 -5.20
N PHE A 236 5.35 1.15 -4.31
CA PHE A 236 4.32 0.44 -3.56
C PHE A 236 3.17 1.38 -3.18
N PHE A 237 2.10 0.81 -2.61
CA PHE A 237 0.96 1.59 -2.17
C PHE A 237 0.96 1.73 -0.64
N VAL A 238 1.03 2.97 -0.16
CA VAL A 238 0.65 3.29 1.23
C VAL A 238 -0.84 3.49 1.31
N ALA A 239 -1.43 3.12 2.44
CA ALA A 239 -2.86 3.16 2.67
C ALA A 239 -3.20 4.03 3.88
N THR A 240 -4.34 4.69 3.79
CA THR A 240 -5.05 5.30 4.89
C THR A 240 -6.36 4.56 5.11
N VAL A 241 -7.18 5.09 6.04
CA VAL A 241 -8.57 4.64 6.19
C VAL A 241 -9.44 5.06 4.99
N THR A 242 -9.02 6.06 4.21
CA THR A 242 -9.80 6.63 3.09
C THR A 242 -9.39 6.12 1.71
N ALA A 243 -8.09 5.86 1.48
CA ALA A 243 -7.59 5.44 0.18
C ALA A 243 -6.24 4.73 0.27
N ALA A 244 -5.77 4.14 -0.84
CA ALA A 244 -4.38 3.72 -1.00
C ALA A 244 -3.77 4.48 -2.17
N VAL A 245 -2.55 5.01 -1.98
CA VAL A 245 -1.89 5.93 -2.91
C VAL A 245 -0.49 5.43 -3.28
N LEU A 246 -0.11 5.64 -4.53
CA LEU A 246 1.14 5.16 -5.10
C LEU A 246 2.33 6.06 -4.73
N VAL A 247 3.39 5.45 -4.21
CA VAL A 247 4.60 6.12 -3.76
C VAL A 247 5.85 5.45 -4.34
N HIS A 248 6.96 6.18 -4.41
CA HIS A 248 8.24 5.67 -4.89
C HIS A 248 9.33 5.89 -3.83
N ASN A 249 10.22 4.92 -3.69
CA ASN A 249 11.18 4.91 -2.57
C ASN A 249 12.35 5.85 -2.84
N CYS A 250 12.62 6.17 -4.11
CA CYS A 250 13.65 7.12 -4.57
C CYS A 250 13.07 8.41 -5.14
N THR A 251 13.80 9.51 -5.03
CA THR A 251 13.59 10.63 -5.95
C THR A 251 13.94 10.19 -7.37
N THR A 252 13.07 10.44 -8.34
CA THR A 252 13.47 10.44 -9.75
C THR A 252 14.44 11.61 -9.94
N GLN A 253 15.73 11.32 -10.20
CA GLN A 253 16.70 12.34 -10.62
C GLN A 253 16.38 12.84 -12.02
#